data_AF-A0A0C3A5N7-F1
#
_entry.id   AF-A0A0C3A5N7-F1
#
_cell.length_a   1.000
_cell.length_b   1.000
_cell.length_c   1.000
_cell.angle_alpha   90.00
_cell.angle_beta   90.00
_cell.angle_gamma   90.00
#
_symmetry.space_group_name_H-M   'P 1'
#
loop_
_entity.id
_entity.type
_entity.pdbx_description
1 polymer ?
#
loop_
_entity_poly.entity_id
_entity_poly.type
_entity_poly.pdbx_seq_one_letter_code
_entity_poly.pdbx_strand_id
1 'polypeptide(L)'
;MSQYSPEEIGFIDKTSKDERTPFRQNSRARKGMRAQRRGIFVQGRRLSAVGLLTLDGMAASNVIEGSFTAEKFVHFLEHDVLPLCSPYPGPLSVLIMDNACIHHHGEVRELVRNAGM
;
A
#
# COMPACT_ATOMS: atom_id res chain seq x y z
N MET A 1 4.02 -29.36 -0.72
CA MET A 1 5.02 -28.50 -1.38
C MET A 1 4.32 -27.22 -1.77
N SER A 2 4.90 -26.04 -1.52
CA SER A 2 4.33 -24.78 -2.03
C SER A 2 4.48 -24.75 -3.55
N GLN A 3 3.55 -24.08 -4.24
CA GLN A 3 3.58 -23.93 -5.70
C GLN A 3 4.68 -22.97 -6.18
N TYR A 4 5.15 -22.09 -5.29
CA TYR A 4 6.13 -21.05 -5.56
C TYR A 4 7.28 -21.09 -4.55
N SER A 5 8.47 -20.69 -4.99
CA SER A 5 9.62 -20.45 -4.11
C SER A 5 9.52 -19.06 -3.45
N PRO A 6 10.04 -18.87 -2.23
CA PRO A 6 10.03 -17.55 -1.57
C PRO A 6 10.69 -16.44 -2.42
N GLU A 7 11.73 -16.79 -3.18
CA GLU A 7 12.49 -15.87 -4.05
C GLU A 7 11.68 -15.39 -5.25
N GLU A 8 10.66 -16.14 -5.68
CA GLU A 8 9.73 -15.74 -6.75
C GLU A 8 8.73 -14.67 -6.28
N ILE A 9 8.53 -14.49 -4.97
CA ILE A 9 7.40 -13.75 -4.43
C ILE A 9 7.77 -12.33 -3.97
N GLY A 10 6.95 -11.35 -4.38
CA GLY A 10 6.93 -9.99 -3.84
C GLY A 10 5.54 -9.58 -3.36
N PHE A 11 5.47 -8.81 -2.28
CA PHE A 11 4.23 -8.30 -1.71
C PHE A 11 4.11 -6.80 -1.95
N ILE A 12 2.98 -6.36 -2.51
CA ILE A 12 2.67 -4.94 -2.65
C ILE A 12 1.51 -4.60 -1.73
N ASP A 13 1.72 -3.60 -0.88
CA ASP A 13 0.68 -3.07 -0.01
C ASP A 13 0.78 -1.55 0.11
N LYS A 14 -0.33 -0.94 0.51
CA LYS A 14 -0.48 0.49 0.69
C LYS A 14 -0.86 0.81 2.12
N THR A 15 -0.12 1.74 2.72
CA THR A 15 -0.47 2.37 3.98
C THR A 15 -0.83 3.84 3.79
N SER A 16 -1.62 4.39 4.72
CA SER A 16 -1.86 5.84 4.74
C SER A 16 -1.85 6.36 6.16
N LYS A 17 -1.19 7.51 6.35
CA LYS A 17 -1.09 8.20 7.63
C LYS A 17 -1.65 9.61 7.47
N ASP A 18 -2.61 9.97 8.30
CA ASP A 18 -3.06 11.35 8.43
C ASP A 18 -2.38 12.03 9.63
N GLU A 19 -2.25 13.35 9.57
CA GLU A 19 -1.74 14.19 10.66
C GLU A 19 -2.83 14.61 11.64
N ARG A 20 -3.89 13.80 11.78
CA ARG A 20 -4.89 14.10 12.80
C ARG A 20 -4.23 14.01 14.17
N THR A 21 -4.40 15.06 14.98
CA THR A 21 -3.97 15.04 16.38
C THR A 21 -4.53 13.79 17.06
N PRO A 22 -3.68 12.86 17.54
CA PRO A 22 -4.17 11.62 18.11
C PRO A 22 -4.97 11.95 19.36
N PHE A 23 -6.24 11.62 19.30
CA PHE A 23 -7.21 11.94 20.31
C PHE A 23 -7.62 10.65 21.02
N ARG A 24 -7.56 10.66 22.36
CA ARG A 24 -8.01 9.51 23.15
C ARG A 24 -9.51 9.32 22.90
N GLN A 25 -9.89 8.17 22.33
CA GLN A 25 -11.28 7.87 21.97
C GLN A 25 -12.17 7.73 23.21
N ASN A 26 -11.61 7.20 24.31
CA ASN A 26 -12.35 6.93 25.54
C ASN A 26 -11.88 7.83 26.68
N SER A 27 -12.81 8.46 27.40
CA SER A 27 -12.53 9.27 28.58
C SER A 27 -13.53 8.94 29.69
N ARG A 28 -13.19 9.27 30.94
CA ARG A 28 -14.03 8.98 32.10
C ARG A 28 -14.69 10.28 32.57
N ALA A 29 -15.96 10.20 32.93
CA ALA A 29 -16.70 11.26 33.60
C ALA A 29 -17.56 10.65 34.72
N ARG A 30 -18.09 11.51 35.60
CA ARG A 30 -19.02 11.08 36.64
C ARG A 30 -20.28 10.47 36.00
N LYS A 31 -20.92 9.53 36.71
CA LYS A 31 -22.17 8.91 36.27
C LYS A 31 -23.22 10.01 35.99
N GLY A 32 -23.81 9.98 34.80
CA GLY A 32 -24.76 11.01 34.34
C GLY A 32 -24.12 12.22 33.63
N MET A 33 -22.78 12.29 33.53
CA MET A 33 -22.09 13.37 32.82
C MET A 33 -21.42 12.87 31.55
N ARG A 34 -21.51 13.65 30.46
CA ARG A 34 -20.74 13.42 29.24
C ARG A 34 -19.30 13.87 29.46
N ALA A 35 -18.35 13.00 29.17
CA ALA A 35 -16.94 13.39 29.13
C ALA A 35 -16.72 14.37 27.97
N GLN A 36 -16.32 15.60 28.29
CA GLN A 36 -16.05 16.63 27.30
C GLN A 36 -14.55 16.75 27.07
N ARG A 37 -14.19 17.03 25.82
CA ARG A 37 -12.82 17.37 25.47
C ARG A 37 -12.79 18.55 24.52
N ARG A 38 -11.90 19.49 24.81
CA ARG A 38 -11.51 20.56 23.88
C ARG A 38 -10.17 20.16 23.26
N GLY A 39 -10.09 20.19 21.94
CA GLY A 39 -8.88 19.89 21.18
C GLY A 39 -8.89 20.67 19.88
N ILE A 40 -7.70 20.98 19.36
CA ILE A 40 -7.56 21.64 18.06
C ILE A 40 -7.83 20.58 16.98
N PHE A 41 -8.91 20.76 16.23
CA PHE A 41 -9.21 19.93 15.07
C PHE A 41 -8.36 20.42 13.89
N VAL A 42 -7.16 19.85 13.76
CA VAL A 42 -6.30 20.08 12.59
C VAL A 42 -6.55 18.96 11.60
N GLN A 43 -7.09 19.30 10.44
CA GLN A 43 -7.06 18.43 9.28
C GLN A 43 -5.69 18.58 8.62
N GLY A 44 -4.68 17.92 9.19
CA GLY A 44 -3.33 17.96 8.66
C GLY A 44 -3.21 17.17 7.35
N ARG A 45 -1.98 17.06 6.84
CA ARG A 45 -1.73 16.40 5.56
C ARG A 45 -1.98 14.90 5.69
N ARG A 46 -2.57 14.29 4.67
CA ARG A 46 -2.66 12.84 4.54
C ARG A 46 -1.55 12.39 3.60
N LEU A 47 -0.73 11.46 4.04
CA LEU A 47 0.24 10.78 3.19
C LEU A 47 -0.24 9.37 2.92
N SER A 48 -0.11 8.92 1.68
CA SER A 48 -0.25 7.52 1.31
C SER A 48 1.10 7.02 0.82
N ALA A 49 1.51 5.86 1.32
CA ALA A 49 2.71 5.17 0.87
C ALA A 49 2.31 3.82 0.28
N VAL A 50 2.92 3.44 -0.84
CA VAL A 50 2.88 2.09 -1.40
C VAL A 50 4.30 1.53 -1.39
N GLY A 51 4.46 0.23 -1.22
CA GLY A 51 5.76 -0.39 -1.30
C GLY A 51 5.72 -1.85 -1.73
N LEU A 52 6.85 -2.29 -2.27
CA LEU A 52 7.14 -3.67 -2.64
C LEU A 52 8.10 -4.27 -1.61
N LEU A 53 7.65 -5.32 -0.93
CA LEU A 53 8.42 -6.11 0.02
C LEU A 53 8.80 -7.46 -0.61
N THR A 54 10.08 -7.78 -0.60
CA THR A 54 10.64 -9.04 -1.10
C THR A 54 11.30 -9.81 0.05
N LEU A 55 11.87 -10.99 -0.26
CA LEU A 55 12.66 -11.76 0.70
C LEU A 55 13.84 -10.97 1.28
N ASP A 56 14.43 -10.06 0.50
CA ASP A 56 15.57 -9.23 0.88
C ASP A 56 15.19 -7.89 1.54
N GLY A 57 13.88 -7.62 1.68
CA GLY A 57 13.35 -6.42 2.31
C GLY A 57 12.60 -5.49 1.35
N MET A 58 12.58 -4.18 1.66
CA MET A 58 11.85 -3.20 0.85
C MET A 58 12.62 -2.89 -0.44
N ALA A 59 12.05 -3.30 -1.58
CA ALA A 59 12.69 -3.15 -2.90
C ALA A 59 12.27 -1.85 -3.61
N ALA A 60 11.01 -1.42 -3.44
CA ALA A 60 10.50 -0.17 -4.00
C ALA A 60 9.51 0.48 -3.04
N SER A 61 9.43 1.82 -3.04
CA SER A 61 8.41 2.55 -2.29
C SER A 61 8.12 3.90 -2.90
N ASN A 62 6.87 4.34 -2.82
CA ASN A 62 6.45 5.66 -3.28
C ASN A 62 5.52 6.29 -2.23
N VAL A 63 5.78 7.56 -1.89
CA VAL A 63 4.99 8.31 -0.90
C VAL A 63 4.43 9.56 -1.56
N ILE A 64 3.11 9.71 -1.49
CA ILE A 64 2.40 10.86 -2.04
C ILE A 64 1.56 11.53 -0.97
N GLU A 65 1.24 12.80 -1.21
CA GLU A 65 0.17 13.47 -0.50
C GLU A 65 -1.21 13.11 -1.08
N GLY A 66 -2.18 12.92 -0.19
CA GLY A 66 -3.54 12.56 -0.51
C GLY A 66 -3.74 11.06 -0.74
N SER A 67 -4.73 10.73 -1.57
CA SER A 67 -5.10 9.37 -1.92
C SER A 67 -4.29 8.84 -3.09
N PHE A 68 -3.90 7.56 -3.00
CA PHE A 68 -3.34 6.79 -4.12
C PHE A 68 -4.47 6.34 -5.05
N THR A 69 -4.44 6.80 -6.30
CA THR A 69 -5.42 6.47 -7.36
C THR A 69 -4.93 5.29 -8.20
N ALA A 70 -5.78 4.77 -9.09
CA ALA A 70 -5.41 3.68 -9.98
C ALA A 70 -4.26 4.08 -10.93
N GLU A 71 -4.29 5.31 -11.47
CA GLU A 71 -3.27 5.81 -12.41
C GLU A 71 -1.90 5.93 -11.73
N LYS A 72 -1.87 6.41 -10.49
CA LYS A 72 -0.63 6.46 -9.68
C LYS A 72 -0.10 5.07 -9.36
N PHE A 73 -0.99 4.09 -9.23
CA PHE A 73 -0.62 2.70 -9.01
C PHE A 73 -0.06 2.05 -10.26
N VAL A 74 -0.66 2.25 -11.42
CA VAL A 74 -0.09 1.82 -12.71
C VAL A 74 1.30 2.41 -12.89
N HIS A 75 1.48 3.71 -12.65
CA HIS A 75 2.78 4.36 -12.75
C HIS A 75 3.81 3.75 -11.80
N PHE A 76 3.44 3.51 -10.53
CA PHE A 76 4.32 2.84 -9.56
C PHE A 76 4.70 1.43 -10.03
N LEU A 77 3.73 0.68 -10.54
CA LEU A 77 3.97 -0.67 -11.04
C LEU A 77 4.93 -0.67 -12.23
N GLU A 78 4.68 0.18 -13.23
CA GLU A 78 5.46 0.24 -14.47
C GLU A 78 6.89 0.73 -14.23
N HIS A 79 7.08 1.76 -13.39
CA HIS A 79 8.37 2.45 -13.28
C HIS A 79 9.19 2.04 -12.06
N ASP A 80 8.56 1.61 -10.96
CA ASP A 80 9.26 1.30 -9.71
C ASP A 80 9.31 -0.21 -9.43
N VAL A 81 8.30 -1.00 -9.85
CA VAL A 81 8.21 -2.44 -9.54
C VAL A 81 8.69 -3.33 -10.68
N LEU A 82 8.08 -3.24 -11.87
CA LEU A 82 8.37 -4.15 -12.98
C LEU A 82 9.84 -4.16 -13.44
N PRO A 83 10.61 -3.06 -13.37
CA PRO A 83 12.04 -3.11 -13.68
C PRO A 83 12.87 -3.99 -12.73
N LEU A 84 12.33 -4.33 -11.56
CA LEU A 84 12.96 -5.21 -10.58
C LEU A 84 12.52 -6.68 -10.74
N CYS A 85 11.44 -6.92 -11.48
CA CYS A 85 10.86 -8.24 -11.67
C CYS A 85 11.57 -9.01 -12.79
N SER A 86 11.43 -10.34 -12.75
CA SER A 86 11.82 -11.24 -13.85
C SER A 86 10.60 -11.99 -14.38
N PRO A 87 10.60 -12.44 -15.65
CA PRO A 87 9.57 -13.35 -16.15
C PRO A 87 9.48 -14.63 -15.31
N TYR A 88 8.29 -15.17 -15.11
CA TYR A 88 8.11 -16.43 -14.39
C TYR A 88 8.81 -17.60 -15.10
N PRO A 89 9.53 -18.50 -14.39
CA PRO A 89 9.63 -18.65 -12.93
C PRO A 89 10.88 -17.99 -12.31
N GLY A 90 11.29 -16.82 -12.78
CA GLY A 90 12.44 -16.09 -12.25
C GLY A 90 12.20 -15.49 -10.85
N PRO A 91 13.24 -14.91 -10.24
CA PRO A 91 13.10 -14.16 -8.99
C PRO A 91 12.10 -13.01 -9.14
N LEU A 92 11.33 -12.74 -8.08
CA LEU A 92 10.32 -11.68 -8.04
C LEU A 92 9.32 -11.74 -9.22
N SER A 93 9.01 -12.95 -9.70
CA SER A 93 8.09 -13.17 -10.83
C SER A 93 6.61 -13.29 -10.43
N VAL A 94 6.30 -13.31 -9.12
CA VAL A 94 4.95 -13.42 -8.58
C VAL A 94 4.67 -12.25 -7.64
N LEU A 95 3.74 -11.36 -8.03
CA LEU A 95 3.29 -10.24 -7.20
C LEU A 95 2.01 -10.59 -6.45
N ILE A 96 2.04 -10.43 -5.13
CA ILE A 96 0.92 -10.65 -4.23
C ILE A 96 0.41 -9.29 -3.75
N MET A 97 -0.88 -9.06 -3.89
CA MET A 97 -1.56 -7.82 -3.53
C MET A 97 -2.93 -8.14 -2.94
N ASP A 98 -3.49 -7.22 -2.15
CA ASP A 98 -4.88 -7.34 -1.72
C ASP A 98 -5.85 -7.09 -2.90
N ASN A 99 -7.13 -7.36 -2.68
CA ASN A 99 -8.16 -7.25 -3.72
C ASN A 99 -8.71 -5.80 -3.88
N ALA A 100 -7.92 -4.78 -3.58
CA ALA A 100 -8.36 -3.39 -3.64
C ALA A 100 -8.80 -2.97 -5.05
N CYS A 101 -9.84 -2.12 -5.15
CA CYS A 101 -10.40 -1.69 -6.43
C CYS A 101 -9.38 -1.06 -7.39
N ILE A 102 -8.36 -0.38 -6.86
CA ILE A 102 -7.30 0.25 -7.66
C ILE A 102 -6.39 -0.77 -8.36
N HIS A 103 -6.35 -2.03 -7.92
CA HIS A 103 -5.58 -3.11 -8.54
C HIS A 103 -6.30 -3.75 -9.73
N HIS A 104 -7.60 -3.50 -9.89
CA HIS A 104 -8.42 -4.06 -10.98
C HIS A 104 -8.41 -3.23 -12.25
N HIS A 105 -7.61 -2.17 -12.32
CA HIS A 105 -7.48 -1.37 -13.54
C HIS A 105 -6.96 -2.25 -14.67
N GLY A 106 -7.55 -2.16 -15.87
CA GLY A 106 -7.22 -3.06 -16.99
C GLY A 106 -5.73 -3.11 -17.31
N GLU A 107 -5.08 -1.94 -17.24
CA GLU A 107 -3.65 -1.75 -17.48
C GLU A 107 -2.75 -2.55 -16.54
N VAL A 108 -3.16 -2.80 -15.29
CA VAL A 108 -2.37 -3.59 -14.33
C VAL A 108 -2.14 -5.01 -14.87
N ARG A 109 -3.20 -5.64 -15.39
CA ARG A 109 -3.11 -7.00 -15.94
C ARG A 109 -2.29 -7.06 -17.22
N GLU A 110 -2.38 -6.03 -18.05
CA GLU A 110 -1.62 -5.95 -19.30
C GLU A 110 -0.13 -5.76 -19.03
N LEU A 111 0.23 -4.85 -18.12
CA LEU A 111 1.62 -4.62 -17.71
C LEU A 111 2.28 -5.87 -17.15
N VAL A 112 1.63 -6.55 -16.20
CA VAL A 112 2.16 -7.78 -15.58
C VAL A 112 2.34 -8.89 -16.63
N ARG A 113 1.34 -9.07 -17.51
CA ARG A 113 1.41 -10.06 -18.60
C ARG A 113 2.54 -9.76 -19.59
N ASN A 114 2.72 -8.49 -19.96
CA ASN A 114 3.77 -8.07 -20.89
C ASN A 114 5.18 -8.24 -20.28
N ALA A 115 5.29 -8.16 -18.95
CA ALA A 115 6.51 -8.49 -18.21
C ALA A 115 6.78 -10.00 -18.10
N GLY A 116 5.86 -10.86 -18.56
CA GLY A 116 6.00 -12.32 -18.53
C GLY A 116 5.72 -12.94 -17.15
N MET A 117 4.86 -12.30 -16.35
CA MET A 117 4.48 -12.71 -15.00
C MET A 117 3.02 -13.21 -14.95
#